data_AF-A0A4R8LP38-F1
#
_entry.id   AF-A0A4R8LP38-F1
#
_cell.length_a   1.000
_cell.length_b   1.000
_cell.length_c   1.000
_cell.angle_alpha   90.00
_cell.angle_beta   90.00
_cell.angle_gamma   90.00
#
_symmetry.space_group_name_H-M   'P 1'
#
loop_
_entity.id
_entity.type
_entity.pdbx_description
1 polymer ?
#
loop_
_entity_poly.entity_id
_entity_poly.type
_entity_poly.pdbx_seq_one_letter_code
_entity_poly.pdbx_strand_id
1 'polypeptide(L)'
;MTKIGAIDMHEGEVNRHDSDLQVAQPFARAVVYSLQGVVYAFHTEQNVKRDVWLFTLLCAVELVLRPPLRDVALTMFVAMCVFAAELFNTAIELAVDIASQWRHHVVAGVAKDVASGAVTCVSIGAIALAVWLVVSLWPWHFWLFTGRHPVGAGMAAAGLIVVWTFRCWPHRQQAVIKRRRKGDEHGV
;
A
#
# COMPACT_ATOMS: atom_id res chain seq x y z
N MET A 1 -38.17 51.23 -17.35
CA MET A 1 -38.30 49.84 -17.86
C MET A 1 -37.12 49.56 -18.79
N THR A 2 -36.66 48.32 -18.88
CA THR A 2 -35.53 47.83 -19.72
C THR A 2 -34.13 47.83 -19.09
N LYS A 3 -33.95 47.10 -17.98
CA LYS A 3 -32.61 46.62 -17.55
C LYS A 3 -32.67 45.30 -16.76
N ILE A 4 -33.60 44.42 -17.12
CA ILE A 4 -33.81 43.12 -16.45
C ILE A 4 -33.43 41.92 -17.36
N GLY A 5 -33.20 42.12 -18.66
CA GLY A 5 -32.95 41.01 -19.60
C GLY A 5 -31.50 40.54 -19.76
N ALA A 6 -30.52 41.24 -19.18
CA ALA A 6 -29.09 40.96 -19.44
C ALA A 6 -28.37 40.19 -18.31
N ILE A 7 -28.97 40.09 -17.12
CA ILE A 7 -28.35 39.43 -15.95
C ILE A 7 -28.70 37.94 -15.90
N ASP A 8 -29.91 37.54 -16.35
CA ASP A 8 -30.33 36.12 -16.36
C ASP A 8 -29.61 35.23 -17.39
N MET A 9 -29.00 35.82 -18.43
CA MET A 9 -28.30 35.04 -19.47
C MET A 9 -26.92 34.55 -19.02
N HIS A 10 -26.27 35.24 -18.07
CA HIS A 10 -24.94 34.85 -17.58
C HIS A 10 -25.01 33.78 -16.48
N GLU A 11 -26.10 33.71 -15.72
CA GLU A 11 -26.31 32.67 -14.69
C GLU A 11 -26.70 31.32 -15.30
N GLY A 12 -27.41 31.32 -16.44
CA GLY A 12 -27.88 30.11 -17.12
C GLY A 12 -26.81 29.31 -17.88
N GLU A 13 -25.65 29.91 -18.19
CA GLU A 13 -24.50 29.23 -18.81
C GLU A 13 -23.51 28.71 -17.76
N VAL A 14 -23.25 29.47 -16.70
CA VAL A 14 -22.36 29.05 -15.59
C VAL A 14 -22.93 27.81 -14.90
N ASN A 15 -24.25 27.76 -14.67
CA ASN A 15 -24.91 26.63 -14.01
C ASN A 15 -25.02 25.39 -14.92
N ARG A 16 -24.95 25.55 -16.25
CA ARG A 16 -25.02 24.45 -17.21
C ARG A 16 -23.70 23.67 -17.30
N HIS A 17 -22.56 24.35 -17.15
CA HIS A 17 -21.26 23.67 -17.07
C HIS A 17 -21.07 22.92 -15.75
N ASP A 18 -21.51 23.47 -14.62
CA ASP A 18 -21.34 22.81 -13.31
C ASP A 18 -22.27 21.60 -13.10
N SER A 19 -23.43 21.58 -13.77
CA SER A 19 -24.38 20.45 -13.74
C SER A 19 -23.93 19.28 -14.64
N ASP A 20 -23.24 19.55 -15.75
CA ASP A 20 -22.58 18.52 -16.58
C ASP A 20 -21.32 17.92 -15.89
N LEU A 21 -20.71 18.64 -14.95
CA LEU A 21 -19.57 18.14 -14.15
C LEU A 21 -19.97 17.16 -13.04
N GLN A 22 -21.26 17.07 -12.68
CA GLN A 22 -21.79 16.11 -11.70
C GLN A 22 -22.47 14.89 -12.33
N VAL A 23 -22.21 14.61 -13.62
CA VAL A 23 -22.56 13.32 -14.22
C VAL A 23 -21.75 12.27 -13.46
N ALA A 24 -22.40 11.59 -12.51
CA ALA A 24 -21.80 10.56 -11.68
C ALA A 24 -20.95 9.66 -12.57
N GLN A 25 -19.63 9.73 -12.39
CA GLN A 25 -18.71 9.00 -13.26
C GLN A 25 -19.15 7.53 -13.23
N PRO A 26 -19.35 6.87 -14.39
CA PRO A 26 -19.78 5.49 -14.40
C PRO A 26 -18.84 4.68 -13.51
N PHE A 27 -19.39 3.84 -12.65
CA PHE A 27 -18.65 3.08 -11.63
C PHE A 27 -17.36 2.45 -12.18
N ALA A 28 -17.38 1.98 -13.42
CA ALA A 28 -16.23 1.46 -14.14
C ALA A 28 -15.04 2.45 -14.21
N ARG A 29 -15.29 3.75 -14.47
CA ARG A 29 -14.24 4.78 -14.46
C ARG A 29 -13.68 4.99 -13.06
N ALA A 30 -14.52 5.01 -12.02
CA ALA A 30 -14.06 5.12 -10.64
C ALA A 30 -13.14 3.96 -10.23
N VAL A 31 -13.46 2.72 -10.66
CA VAL A 31 -12.61 1.54 -10.47
C VAL A 31 -11.30 1.65 -11.25
N VAL A 32 -11.32 2.14 -12.49
CA VAL A 32 -10.09 2.35 -13.27
C VAL A 32 -9.17 3.36 -12.59
N TYR A 33 -9.71 4.47 -12.08
CA TYR A 33 -8.91 5.48 -11.37
C TYR A 33 -8.32 4.93 -10.06
N SER A 34 -9.09 4.17 -9.28
CA SER A 34 -8.56 3.56 -8.05
C SER A 34 -7.46 2.54 -8.34
N LEU A 35 -7.61 1.72 -9.39
CA LEU A 35 -6.58 0.79 -9.83
C LEU A 35 -5.31 1.51 -10.33
N GLN A 36 -5.46 2.62 -11.05
CA GLN A 36 -4.31 3.45 -11.45
C GLN A 36 -3.55 3.99 -10.23
N GLY A 37 -4.25 4.38 -9.17
CA GLY A 37 -3.64 4.80 -7.90
C GLY A 37 -2.82 3.68 -7.24
N VAL A 38 -3.35 2.45 -7.23
CA VAL A 38 -2.63 1.28 -6.71
C VAL A 38 -1.38 0.96 -7.56
N VAL A 39 -1.51 1.01 -8.89
CA VAL A 39 -0.39 0.78 -9.82
C VAL A 39 0.70 1.85 -9.65
N TYR A 40 0.30 3.11 -9.50
CA TYR A 40 1.22 4.21 -9.20
C TYR A 40 2.00 3.93 -7.91
N ALA A 41 1.29 3.62 -6.81
CA ALA A 41 1.93 3.35 -5.53
C ALA A 41 2.88 2.14 -5.61
N PHE A 42 2.47 1.08 -6.33
CA PHE A 42 3.31 -0.10 -6.55
C PHE A 42 4.61 0.20 -7.29
N HIS A 43 4.60 1.10 -8.27
CA HIS A 43 5.82 1.48 -9.01
C HIS A 43 6.71 2.45 -8.22
N THR A 44 6.09 3.38 -7.49
CA THR A 44 6.78 4.51 -6.87
C THR A 44 7.32 4.17 -5.50
N GLU A 45 6.56 3.44 -4.67
CA GLU A 45 6.88 3.23 -3.27
C GLU A 45 7.57 1.89 -2.99
N GLN A 46 8.65 1.94 -2.20
CA GLN A 46 9.42 0.76 -1.84
C GLN A 46 8.68 -0.11 -0.82
N ASN A 47 7.95 0.52 0.09
CA ASN A 47 7.20 -0.18 1.12
C ASN A 47 6.03 -0.98 0.53
N VAL A 48 5.33 -0.44 -0.47
CA VAL A 48 4.27 -1.16 -1.19
C VAL A 48 4.82 -2.42 -1.86
N LYS A 49 6.02 -2.35 -2.44
CA LYS A 49 6.70 -3.55 -2.99
C LYS A 49 7.02 -4.56 -1.89
N ARG A 50 7.54 -4.11 -0.75
CA ARG A 50 7.79 -4.97 0.43
C ARG A 50 6.53 -5.70 0.85
N ASP A 51 5.39 -5.01 0.91
CA ASP A 51 4.14 -5.60 1.37
C ASP A 51 3.60 -6.66 0.41
N VAL A 52 3.71 -6.44 -0.91
CA VAL A 52 3.37 -7.48 -1.92
C VAL A 52 4.28 -8.71 -1.79
N TRP A 53 5.56 -8.54 -1.47
CA TRP A 53 6.47 -9.66 -1.21
C TRP A 53 6.07 -10.43 0.06
N LEU A 54 5.78 -9.73 1.16
CA LEU A 54 5.32 -10.35 2.40
C LEU A 54 4.00 -11.09 2.21
N PHE A 55 3.07 -10.53 1.42
CA PHE A 55 1.82 -11.18 1.04
C PHE A 55 2.06 -12.48 0.26
N THR A 56 3.00 -12.47 -0.69
CA THR A 56 3.37 -13.67 -1.45
C THR A 56 3.95 -14.76 -0.54
N LEU A 57 4.80 -14.37 0.43
CA LEU A 57 5.36 -15.30 1.41
C LEU A 57 4.27 -15.89 2.31
N LEU A 58 3.32 -15.06 2.77
CA LEU A 58 2.17 -15.51 3.56
C LEU A 58 1.37 -16.59 2.81
N CYS A 59 1.04 -16.35 1.53
CA CYS A 59 0.33 -17.32 0.69
C CYS A 59 1.10 -18.65 0.57
N ALA A 60 2.43 -18.59 0.42
CA ALA A 60 3.27 -19.79 0.35
C ALA A 60 3.27 -20.58 1.66
N VAL A 61 3.35 -19.89 2.81
CA VAL A 61 3.28 -20.50 4.15
C VAL A 61 1.92 -21.17 4.36
N GLU A 62 0.82 -20.49 4.01
CA GLU A 62 -0.53 -21.05 4.12
C GLU A 62 -0.74 -22.28 3.23
N LEU A 63 -0.18 -22.30 2.03
CA LEU A 63 -0.26 -23.46 1.14
C LEU A 63 0.44 -24.69 1.74
N VAL A 64 1.52 -24.48 2.49
CA VAL A 64 2.29 -25.54 3.16
C VAL A 64 1.61 -26.00 4.46
N LEU A 65 1.19 -25.06 5.31
CA LEU A 65 0.58 -25.36 6.61
C LEU A 65 -0.87 -25.84 6.49
N ARG A 66 -1.55 -25.50 5.38
CA ARG A 66 -2.96 -25.80 5.11
C ARG A 66 -3.87 -25.48 6.30
N PRO A 67 -3.84 -24.24 6.82
CA PRO A 67 -4.72 -23.85 7.91
C PRO A 67 -6.19 -23.91 7.47
N PRO A 68 -7.13 -24.02 8.41
CA PRO A 68 -8.55 -23.99 8.09
C PRO A 68 -8.92 -22.65 7.45
N LEU A 69 -9.93 -22.67 6.56
CA LEU A 69 -10.29 -21.52 5.72
C LEU A 69 -10.55 -20.22 6.51
N ARG A 70 -11.08 -20.32 7.73
CA ARG A 70 -11.30 -19.16 8.61
C ARG A 70 -10.00 -18.41 8.94
N ASP A 71 -8.91 -19.16 9.14
CA ASP A 71 -7.62 -18.62 9.55
C ASP A 71 -6.95 -17.96 8.33
N VAL A 72 -7.04 -18.60 7.15
CA VAL A 72 -6.66 -18.02 5.84
C VAL A 72 -7.41 -16.73 5.56
N ALA A 73 -8.74 -16.71 5.77
CA ALA A 73 -9.54 -15.51 5.53
C ALA A 73 -9.12 -14.35 6.44
N LEU A 74 -8.81 -14.64 7.71
CA LEU A 74 -8.36 -13.64 8.68
C LEU A 74 -6.99 -13.06 8.32
N THR A 75 -6.01 -13.90 7.99
CA THR A 75 -4.66 -13.46 7.60
C THR A 75 -4.66 -12.69 6.29
N MET A 76 -5.45 -13.12 5.30
CA MET A 76 -5.66 -12.39 4.05
C MET A 76 -6.28 -11.01 4.29
N PHE A 77 -7.32 -10.94 5.13
CA PHE A 77 -7.95 -9.67 5.49
C PHE A 77 -6.94 -8.71 6.13
N VAL A 78 -6.16 -9.20 7.09
CA VAL A 78 -5.18 -8.37 7.81
C VAL A 78 -4.05 -7.92 6.88
N ALA A 79 -3.59 -8.78 5.98
CA ALA A 79 -2.59 -8.39 4.98
C ALA A 79 -3.12 -7.30 4.04
N MET A 80 -4.39 -7.37 3.66
CA MET A 80 -5.05 -6.29 2.90
C MET A 80 -5.16 -4.98 3.72
N CYS A 81 -5.38 -5.07 5.04
CA CYS A 81 -5.36 -3.88 5.91
C CYS A 81 -3.98 -3.23 5.97
N VAL A 82 -2.89 -4.02 6.03
CA VAL A 82 -1.51 -3.48 5.98
C VAL A 82 -1.28 -2.77 4.65
N PHE A 83 -1.66 -3.41 3.53
CA PHE A 83 -1.51 -2.82 2.20
C PHE A 83 -2.30 -1.50 2.06
N ALA A 84 -3.54 -1.46 2.54
CA ALA A 84 -4.35 -0.24 2.55
C ALA A 84 -3.73 0.86 3.42
N ALA A 85 -3.19 0.50 4.59
CA ALA A 85 -2.51 1.45 5.47
C ALA A 85 -1.29 2.08 4.80
N GLU A 86 -0.49 1.29 4.06
CA GLU A 86 0.67 1.80 3.31
C GLU A 86 0.24 2.76 2.19
N LEU A 87 -0.84 2.44 1.45
CA LEU A 87 -1.41 3.35 0.45
C LEU A 87 -1.90 4.66 1.08
N PHE A 88 -2.55 4.61 2.24
CA PHE A 88 -2.95 5.80 2.97
C PHE A 88 -1.76 6.61 3.45
N ASN A 89 -0.69 5.96 3.93
CA ASN A 89 0.54 6.65 4.29
C ASN A 89 1.13 7.41 3.09
N THR A 90 1.23 6.77 1.92
CA THR A 90 1.69 7.44 0.69
C THR A 90 0.79 8.61 0.29
N ALA A 91 -0.53 8.44 0.37
CA ALA A 91 -1.47 9.52 0.05
C ALA A 91 -1.31 10.71 1.01
N ILE A 92 -1.14 10.45 2.31
CA ILE A 92 -0.90 11.49 3.32
C ILE A 92 0.46 12.16 3.09
N GLU A 93 1.52 11.41 2.80
CA GLU A 93 2.84 11.98 2.49
C GLU A 93 2.76 12.97 1.32
N LEU A 94 2.08 12.59 0.23
CA LEU A 94 1.88 13.45 -0.95
C LEU A 94 1.02 14.67 -0.63
N ALA A 95 -0.07 14.50 0.12
CA ALA A 95 -0.94 15.62 0.51
C ALA A 95 -0.19 16.63 1.39
N VAL A 96 0.60 16.13 2.36
CA VAL A 96 1.42 16.97 3.24
C VAL A 96 2.53 17.65 2.45
N ASP A 97 3.19 16.97 1.50
CA ASP A 97 4.22 17.57 0.65
C ASP A 97 3.68 18.71 -0.21
N ILE A 98 2.47 18.55 -0.76
CA ILE A 98 1.81 19.61 -1.51
C ILE A 98 1.45 20.78 -0.60
N ALA A 99 0.86 20.51 0.58
CA ALA A 99 0.49 21.55 1.55
C ALA A 99 1.70 22.31 2.09
N SER A 100 2.85 21.65 2.22
CA SER A 100 4.10 22.25 2.68
C SER A 100 4.91 22.93 1.56
N GLN A 101 4.37 23.01 0.34
CA GLN A 101 5.05 23.52 -0.85
C GLN A 101 6.41 22.84 -1.07
N TRP A 102 6.50 21.54 -0.79
CA TRP A 102 7.73 20.75 -0.86
C TRP A 102 8.87 21.23 0.07
N ARG A 103 8.58 22.18 0.98
CA ARG A 103 9.51 22.66 2.02
C ARG A 103 9.37 21.86 3.29
N HIS A 104 10.47 21.81 4.04
CA HIS A 104 10.52 21.11 5.32
C HIS A 104 9.91 21.97 6.44
N HIS A 105 8.87 21.45 7.08
CA HIS A 105 8.22 22.05 8.24
C HIS A 105 8.12 21.04 9.37
N VAL A 106 8.31 21.48 10.62
CA VAL A 106 8.29 20.60 11.80
C VAL A 106 6.93 19.87 11.91
N VAL A 107 5.83 20.59 11.73
CA VAL A 107 4.47 20.01 11.80
C VAL A 107 4.21 19.02 10.66
N ALA A 108 4.73 19.31 9.46
CA ALA A 108 4.63 18.39 8.32
C ALA A 108 5.42 17.09 8.57
N GLY A 109 6.58 17.19 9.23
CA GLY A 109 7.35 16.01 9.67
C GLY A 109 6.54 15.15 10.63
N VAL A 110 6.00 15.76 11.70
CA VAL A 110 5.17 15.05 12.69
C VAL A 110 3.96 14.38 12.06
N ALA A 111 3.30 15.02 11.09
CA ALA A 111 2.16 14.42 10.39
C ALA A 111 2.56 13.13 9.64
N LYS A 112 3.71 13.13 8.99
CA LYS A 112 4.25 11.94 8.29
C LYS A 112 4.70 10.86 9.27
N ASP A 113 5.30 11.25 10.39
CA ASP A 113 5.71 10.32 11.45
C ASP A 113 4.49 9.60 12.04
N VAL A 114 3.39 10.33 12.26
CA VAL A 114 2.12 9.73 12.72
C VAL A 114 1.54 8.76 11.69
N ALA A 115 1.56 9.12 10.40
CA ALA A 115 1.07 8.26 9.34
C ALA A 115 1.88 6.94 9.25
N SER A 116 3.21 7.03 9.28
CA SER A 116 4.08 5.83 9.30
C SER A 116 3.95 5.03 10.60
N GLY A 117 3.68 5.69 11.72
CA GLY A 117 3.34 5.06 13.00
C GLY A 117 2.06 4.21 12.92
N ALA A 118 1.03 4.71 12.22
CA ALA A 118 -0.20 3.96 12.01
C ALA A 118 0.03 2.67 11.21
N VAL A 119 0.82 2.74 10.13
CA VAL A 119 1.23 1.55 9.34
C VAL A 119 1.98 0.54 10.22
N THR A 120 2.87 1.03 11.08
CA THR A 120 3.64 0.19 12.00
C THR A 120 2.73 -0.57 12.97
N CYS A 121 1.72 0.09 13.53
CA CYS A 121 0.74 -0.55 14.42
C CYS A 121 -0.02 -1.69 13.72
N VAL A 122 -0.50 -1.46 12.49
CA VAL A 122 -1.18 -2.50 11.71
C VAL A 122 -0.23 -3.65 11.38
N SER A 123 1.02 -3.34 11.03
CA SER A 123 2.05 -4.35 10.73
C SER A 123 2.40 -5.21 11.95
N ILE A 124 2.47 -4.64 13.14
CA ILE A 124 2.68 -5.39 14.39
C ILE A 124 1.51 -6.36 14.63
N GLY A 125 0.27 -5.91 14.42
CA GLY A 125 -0.92 -6.77 14.52
C GLY A 125 -0.88 -7.93 13.52
N ALA A 126 -0.47 -7.67 12.28
CA ALA A 126 -0.29 -8.69 11.25
C ALA A 126 0.77 -9.74 11.64
N ILE A 127 1.92 -9.30 12.17
CA ILE A 127 2.96 -10.19 12.67
C ILE A 127 2.46 -11.02 13.85
N ALA A 128 1.75 -10.41 14.80
CA ALA A 128 1.19 -11.12 15.94
C ALA A 128 0.21 -12.23 15.51
N LEU A 129 -0.65 -11.97 14.53
CA LEU A 129 -1.56 -12.98 13.98
C LEU A 129 -0.82 -14.06 13.20
N ALA A 130 0.20 -13.72 12.42
CA ALA A 130 1.03 -14.70 11.72
C ALA A 130 1.76 -15.63 12.72
N VAL A 131 2.31 -15.08 13.80
CA VAL A 131 2.92 -15.86 14.88
C VAL A 131 1.87 -16.73 15.57
N TRP A 132 0.70 -16.18 15.88
CA TRP A 132 -0.39 -16.94 16.49
C TRP A 132 -0.83 -18.11 15.61
N LEU A 133 -0.95 -17.90 14.30
CA LEU A 133 -1.27 -18.96 13.33
C LEU A 133 -0.24 -20.08 13.41
N VAL A 134 1.05 -19.73 13.34
CA VAL A 134 2.14 -20.70 13.43
C VAL A 134 2.12 -21.45 14.75
N VAL A 135 1.94 -20.75 15.89
CA VAL A 135 1.88 -21.32 17.24
C VAL A 135 0.63 -22.19 17.45
N SER A 136 -0.52 -21.77 16.93
CA SER A 136 -1.79 -22.51 17.09
C SER A 136 -1.77 -23.82 16.30
N LEU A 137 -1.06 -23.85 15.18
CA LEU A 137 -0.80 -25.05 14.39
C LEU A 137 0.40 -25.87 14.93
N TRP A 138 1.06 -25.39 16.00
CA TRP A 138 2.33 -25.89 16.50
C TRP A 138 2.34 -27.17 17.37
N PRO A 139 1.25 -27.79 17.89
CA PRO A 139 1.46 -28.98 18.74
C PRO A 139 1.60 -30.34 18.04
N TRP A 140 1.53 -30.48 16.70
CA TRP A 140 1.52 -31.82 16.06
C TRP A 140 2.54 -32.08 14.93
N HIS A 141 3.30 -31.07 14.49
CA HIS A 141 4.24 -31.22 13.36
C HIS A 141 5.73 -31.22 13.75
N PHE A 142 6.10 -31.58 15.00
CA PHE A 142 7.44 -32.13 15.23
C PHE A 142 7.64 -33.51 14.56
N TRP A 143 6.63 -34.03 13.86
CA TRP A 143 6.79 -35.08 12.86
C TRP A 143 7.49 -34.61 11.57
N LEU A 144 7.51 -33.30 11.25
CA LEU A 144 8.17 -32.78 10.03
C LEU A 144 9.70 -32.78 10.12
N PHE A 145 10.25 -32.65 11.34
CA PHE A 145 11.67 -32.83 11.64
C PHE A 145 12.03 -34.28 12.01
N THR A 146 11.04 -35.18 12.10
CA THR A 146 11.28 -36.61 12.33
C THR A 146 11.48 -37.34 10.99
N GLY A 147 12.59 -37.07 10.29
CA GLY A 147 13.20 -37.94 9.26
C GLY A 147 12.37 -38.45 8.06
N ARG A 148 11.08 -38.12 7.91
CA ARG A 148 10.18 -38.73 6.90
C ARG A 148 9.76 -37.83 5.74
N HIS A 149 9.97 -36.51 5.81
CA HIS A 149 9.68 -35.59 4.68
C HIS A 149 10.75 -34.48 4.52
N PRO A 150 12.00 -34.81 4.14
CA PRO A 150 13.06 -33.82 3.91
C PRO A 150 12.72 -32.80 2.82
N VAL A 151 11.81 -33.17 1.90
CA VAL A 151 11.34 -32.33 0.79
C VAL A 151 10.58 -31.10 1.29
N GLY A 152 9.73 -31.25 2.32
CA GLY A 152 8.93 -30.13 2.84
C GLY A 152 9.80 -29.07 3.53
N ALA A 153 10.77 -29.50 4.34
CA ALA A 153 11.76 -28.62 4.96
C ALA A 153 12.67 -27.95 3.92
N GLY A 154 13.06 -28.70 2.87
CA GLY A 154 13.83 -28.17 1.74
C GLY A 154 13.07 -27.13 0.93
N MET A 155 11.76 -27.31 0.69
CA MET A 155 10.94 -26.34 -0.05
C MET A 155 10.70 -25.06 0.75
N ALA A 156 10.49 -25.15 2.07
CA ALA A 156 10.37 -23.97 2.93
C ALA A 156 11.68 -23.18 2.99
N ALA A 157 12.82 -23.88 3.16
CA ALA A 157 14.14 -23.26 3.15
C ALA A 157 14.48 -22.66 1.77
N ALA A 158 14.16 -23.35 0.68
CA ALA A 158 14.35 -22.84 -0.68
C ALA A 158 13.45 -21.64 -0.96
N GLY A 159 12.19 -21.64 -0.51
CA GLY A 159 11.29 -20.49 -0.59
C GLY A 159 11.86 -19.28 0.16
N LEU A 160 12.36 -19.48 1.38
CA LEU A 160 13.03 -18.43 2.15
C LEU A 160 14.31 -17.92 1.46
N ILE A 161 15.12 -18.79 0.85
CA ILE A 161 16.35 -18.43 0.14
C ILE A 161 16.05 -17.70 -1.18
N VAL A 162 15.06 -18.13 -1.95
CA VAL A 162 14.62 -17.46 -3.19
C VAL A 162 14.05 -16.08 -2.87
N VAL A 163 13.27 -15.95 -1.79
CA VAL A 163 12.76 -14.66 -1.32
C VAL A 163 13.90 -13.77 -0.80
N TRP A 164 14.88 -14.34 -0.09
CA TRP A 164 16.04 -13.60 0.43
C TRP A 164 16.96 -13.08 -0.69
N THR A 165 17.15 -13.86 -1.76
CA THR A 165 17.91 -13.43 -2.93
C THR A 165 17.18 -12.33 -3.71
N PHE A 166 15.85 -12.35 -3.78
CA PHE A 166 15.05 -11.26 -4.36
C PHE A 166 15.06 -9.98 -3.50
N ARG A 167 15.07 -10.11 -2.16
CA ARG A 167 15.21 -9.01 -1.19
C ARG A 167 16.55 -8.28 -1.30
N CYS A 168 17.62 -9.01 -1.61
CA CYS A 168 18.97 -8.46 -1.83
C CYS A 168 19.17 -7.87 -3.23
N TRP A 169 18.14 -7.86 -4.08
CA TRP A 169 18.25 -7.24 -5.40
C TRP A 169 18.46 -5.72 -5.27
N PRO A 170 19.62 -5.19 -5.72
CA PRO A 170 20.00 -3.81 -5.45
C PRO A 170 19.23 -2.86 -6.38
N HIS A 171 18.09 -2.32 -5.93
CA HIS A 171 17.36 -1.33 -6.74
C HIS A 171 17.92 0.09 -6.54
N ARG A 172 19.04 0.37 -7.22
CA ARG A 172 19.87 1.59 -7.13
C ARG A 172 19.28 2.90 -7.69
N GLN A 173 17.97 3.00 -7.97
CA GLN A 173 17.44 4.04 -8.88
C GLN A 173 16.60 5.17 -8.25
N GLN A 174 16.10 5.07 -7.01
CA GLN A 174 15.14 6.08 -6.50
C GLN A 174 15.77 7.26 -5.72
N ALA A 175 17.02 7.13 -5.28
CA ALA A 175 17.76 8.26 -4.73
C ALA A 175 18.02 9.36 -5.77
N VAL A 176 17.99 9.03 -7.08
CA VAL A 176 18.34 9.97 -8.16
C VAL A 176 17.18 10.92 -8.49
N ILE A 177 15.91 10.47 -8.41
CA ILE A 177 14.75 11.31 -8.78
C ILE A 177 14.41 12.32 -7.67
N LYS A 178 14.35 11.88 -6.40
CA LYS A 178 14.17 12.80 -5.25
C LYS A 178 15.35 13.78 -5.11
N ARG A 179 16.58 13.37 -5.46
CA ARG A 179 17.76 14.28 -5.44
C ARG A 179 17.79 15.28 -6.61
N ARG A 180 17.35 14.91 -7.82
CA ARG A 180 17.29 15.86 -8.95
C ARG A 180 16.33 17.02 -8.64
N ARG A 181 15.11 16.74 -8.17
CA ARG A 181 14.16 17.80 -7.77
C ARG A 181 14.68 18.70 -6.64
N LYS A 182 15.34 18.12 -5.64
CA LYS A 182 15.95 18.88 -4.53
C LYS A 182 17.19 19.68 -4.95
N GLY A 183 17.88 19.26 -6.03
CA GLY A 183 18.97 20.00 -6.65
C GLY A 183 18.47 21.17 -7.50
N ASP A 184 17.33 21.02 -8.16
CA ASP A 184 16.70 22.08 -8.97
C ASP A 184 16.09 23.19 -8.08
N GLU A 185 15.66 22.90 -6.85
CA GLU A 185 15.13 23.87 -5.87
C GLU A 185 16.20 24.63 -5.07
N HIS A 186 17.47 24.21 -5.13
CA HIS A 186 18.61 24.89 -4.49
C HIS A 186 19.59 25.48 -5.51
N GLY A 187 19.21 25.47 -6.79
CA GLY A 187 19.99 25.94 -7.93
C GLY A 187 19.50 27.26 -8.54
N VAL A 188 18.85 28.12 -7.75
CA VAL A 188 18.62 29.56 -8.03
C VAL A 188 18.74 30.33 -6.72
#